data_AF-A0A2E7SFZ7-F1
#
_entry.id   AF-A0A2E7SFZ7-F1
#
_cell.length_a   1.000
_cell.length_b   1.000
_cell.length_c   1.000
_cell.angle_alpha   90.00
_cell.angle_beta   90.00
_cell.angle_gamma   90.00
#
_symmetry.space_group_name_H-M   'P 1'
#
loop_
_entity.id
_entity.type
_entity.pdbx_description
1 polymer ?
#
loop_
_entity_poly.entity_id
_entity_poly.type
_entity_poly.pdbx_seq_one_letter_code
_entity_poly.pdbx_strand_id
1 'polypeptide(L)'
;MDEESYSNNLNKILQTARGPISEIEDFETPNNLELSNIIVKKDAISDESELRSKIRKLAAVMAVISISVEDSNLKSTIGRQLGSAWAQDHRLTAMGLPGIANNRAKRSTWR
;
A
#
# COMPACT_ATOMS: atom_id res chain seq x y z
N MET A 1 -3.70 -0.91 38.59
CA MET A 1 -2.84 -1.11 37.40
C MET A 1 -2.52 0.28 36.92
N ASP A 2 -1.34 0.77 37.25
CA ASP A 2 -1.01 2.19 37.08
C ASP A 2 -0.69 2.44 35.60
N GLU A 3 -1.42 3.35 34.97
CA GLU A 3 -1.31 3.65 33.53
C GLU A 3 0.10 4.11 33.15
N GLU A 4 0.79 4.76 34.07
CA GLU A 4 2.20 5.16 33.95
C GLU A 4 3.14 3.95 33.86
N SER A 5 2.82 2.86 34.55
CA SER A 5 3.63 1.64 34.49
C SER A 5 3.40 0.89 33.17
N TYR A 6 2.18 0.95 32.63
CA TYR A 6 1.86 0.36 31.32
C TYR A 6 2.56 1.12 30.17
N SER A 7 2.48 2.45 30.17
CA SER A 7 3.10 3.27 29.13
C SER A 7 4.64 3.15 29.13
N ASN A 8 5.26 3.12 30.31
CA ASN A 8 6.70 2.92 30.45
C ASN A 8 7.14 1.54 29.95
N ASN A 9 6.40 0.48 30.29
CA ASN A 9 6.69 -0.87 29.81
C ASN A 9 6.53 -0.98 28.29
N LEU A 10 5.51 -0.34 27.72
CA LEU A 10 5.27 -0.32 26.28
C LEU A 10 6.40 0.42 25.54
N ASN A 11 6.81 1.59 26.03
CA ASN A 11 7.95 2.33 25.48
C ASN A 11 9.25 1.52 25.51
N LYS A 12 9.50 0.80 26.61
CA LYS A 12 10.68 -0.06 26.74
C LYS A 12 10.67 -1.17 25.70
N ILE A 13 9.52 -1.82 25.48
CA ILE A 13 9.36 -2.87 24.47
C ILE A 13 9.61 -2.33 23.05
N LEU A 14 9.02 -1.17 22.72
CA LEU A 14 9.20 -0.56 21.40
C LEU A 14 10.65 -0.16 21.12
N GLN A 15 11.37 0.33 22.12
CA GLN A 15 12.79 0.65 21.99
C GLN A 15 13.64 -0.60 21.79
N THR A 16 13.33 -1.71 22.46
CA THR A 16 14.04 -2.98 22.28
C THR A 16 13.71 -3.69 20.96
N ALA A 17 12.51 -3.48 20.42
CA ALA A 17 12.08 -4.08 19.16
C ALA A 17 12.59 -3.34 17.92
N ARG A 18 12.87 -2.05 18.05
CA ARG A 18 13.56 -1.25 17.03
C ARG A 18 15.03 -1.65 17.05
N GLY A 19 15.47 -2.44 16.07
CA GLY A 19 16.88 -2.85 15.90
C GLY A 19 17.86 -1.67 15.87
N PRO A 20 19.18 -1.93 15.86
CA PRO A 20 20.19 -0.88 15.93
C PRO A 20 20.00 0.14 14.79
N ILE A 21 20.04 1.43 15.13
CA ILE A 21 19.82 2.54 14.19
C ILE A 21 20.82 2.53 13.02
N SER A 22 21.96 1.84 13.19
CA SER A 22 22.96 1.63 12.13
C SER A 22 22.50 0.71 11.00
N GLU A 23 21.44 -0.07 11.17
CA GLU A 23 20.86 -0.94 10.13
C GLU A 23 19.77 -0.26 9.30
N ILE A 24 19.47 1.02 9.58
CA ILE A 24 18.55 1.80 8.75
C ILE A 24 19.30 2.17 7.46
N GLU A 25 19.07 1.39 6.39
CA GLU A 25 19.46 1.80 5.05
C GLU A 25 18.75 3.12 4.72
N ASP A 26 19.54 4.14 4.42
CA ASP A 26 19.02 5.40 3.89
C ASP A 26 18.36 5.11 2.55
N PHE A 27 17.03 5.16 2.51
CA PHE A 27 16.30 5.07 1.26
C PHE A 27 16.71 6.25 0.38
N GLU A 28 17.45 5.99 -0.69
CA GLU A 28 17.76 6.98 -1.70
C GLU A 28 16.45 7.56 -2.24
N THR A 29 16.13 8.78 -1.80
CA THR A 29 15.11 9.57 -2.48
C THR A 29 15.67 9.92 -3.85
N PRO A 30 15.04 9.54 -4.97
CA PRO A 30 15.53 9.94 -6.28
C PRO A 30 15.36 11.46 -6.42
N ASN A 31 16.42 12.19 -6.06
CA ASN A 31 16.53 13.61 -6.26
C ASN A 31 16.60 13.88 -7.77
N ASN A 32 15.59 14.58 -8.28
CA ASN A 32 15.58 15.31 -9.55
C ASN A 32 16.20 14.59 -10.75
N LEU A 33 15.36 13.86 -11.50
CA LEU A 33 15.64 13.58 -12.91
C LEU A 33 15.51 14.91 -13.69
N GLU A 34 16.64 15.56 -13.98
CA GLU A 34 16.68 16.72 -14.87
C GLU A 34 16.20 16.32 -16.28
N LEU A 35 15.01 16.80 -16.66
CA LEU A 35 14.38 16.61 -17.98
C LEU A 35 14.99 17.55 -19.05
N SER A 36 16.30 17.75 -19.08
CA SER A 36 16.91 18.82 -19.89
C SER A 36 17.22 18.43 -21.35
N ASN A 37 17.15 17.15 -21.73
CA ASN A 37 17.72 16.72 -23.03
C ASN A 37 16.77 16.00 -23.99
N ILE A 38 15.46 16.23 -23.94
CA ILE A 38 14.56 15.73 -25.01
C ILE A 38 14.53 16.75 -26.16
N ILE A 39 15.58 16.75 -26.98
CA ILE A 39 15.52 17.38 -28.30
C ILE A 39 14.63 16.49 -29.16
N VAL A 40 13.34 16.83 -29.22
CA VAL A 40 12.39 16.20 -30.14
C VAL A 40 12.78 16.64 -31.56
N LYS A 41 13.59 15.82 -32.24
CA LYS A 41 13.73 15.93 -33.69
C LYS A 41 12.35 15.70 -34.30
N LYS A 42 11.77 16.77 -34.85
CA LYS A 42 10.55 16.74 -35.67
C LYS A 42 10.92 16.16 -37.03
N ASP A 43 11.35 14.90 -37.04
CA ASP A 43 11.61 14.20 -38.28
C ASP A 43 10.26 13.93 -38.95
N ALA A 44 10.18 14.35 -40.21
CA ALA A 44 8.98 14.36 -41.01
C ALA A 44 8.27 13.00 -40.98
N ILE A 45 7.00 13.02 -40.55
CA ILE A 45 6.09 11.88 -40.62
C ILE A 45 5.80 11.62 -42.09
N SER A 46 6.53 10.67 -42.67
CA SER A 46 6.32 10.18 -44.03
C SER A 46 5.43 8.93 -44.04
N ASP A 47 5.44 8.13 -42.97
CA ASP A 47 4.81 6.80 -42.98
C ASP A 47 3.83 6.59 -41.81
N GLU A 48 2.52 6.54 -42.14
CA GLU A 48 1.42 6.19 -41.23
C GLU A 48 1.63 4.85 -40.50
N SER A 49 2.31 3.90 -41.14
CA SER A 49 2.67 2.61 -40.55
C SER A 49 3.67 2.76 -39.39
N GLU A 50 4.65 3.65 -39.54
CA GLU A 50 5.67 3.93 -38.54
C GLU A 50 5.06 4.68 -37.35
N LEU A 51 4.14 5.61 -37.62
CA LEU A 51 3.34 6.29 -36.59
C LEU A 51 2.53 5.31 -35.74
N ARG A 52 1.78 4.41 -36.38
CA ARG A 52 1.01 3.37 -35.66
C ARG A 52 1.91 2.49 -34.80
N SER A 53 3.10 2.16 -35.30
CA SER A 53 4.11 1.40 -34.53
C SER A 53 4.61 2.20 -33.32
N LYS A 54 4.92 3.49 -33.48
CA LYS A 54 5.34 4.39 -32.39
C LYS A 54 4.24 4.55 -31.33
N ILE A 55 2.98 4.71 -31.74
CA ILE A 55 1.83 4.79 -30.84
C ILE A 55 1.66 3.50 -30.03
N ARG A 56 1.78 2.33 -30.66
CA ARG A 56 1.70 1.04 -29.94
C ARG A 56 2.84 0.86 -28.95
N LYS A 57 4.07 1.23 -29.33
CA LYS A 57 5.23 1.19 -28.42
C LYS A 57 5.02 2.12 -27.23
N LEU A 58 4.54 3.33 -27.45
CA LEU A 58 4.22 4.28 -26.38
C LEU A 58 3.11 3.76 -25.47
N ALA A 59 2.03 3.21 -26.03
CA ALA A 59 0.95 2.62 -25.25
C ALA A 59 1.42 1.44 -24.39
N ALA A 60 2.30 0.58 -24.92
CA ALA A 60 2.87 -0.53 -24.18
C ALA A 60 3.75 -0.05 -23.01
N VAL A 61 4.60 0.95 -23.23
CA VAL A 61 5.43 1.55 -22.16
C VAL A 61 4.55 2.17 -21.08
N MET A 62 3.52 2.94 -21.48
CA MET A 62 2.58 3.55 -20.54
C MET A 62 1.81 2.51 -19.72
N ALA A 63 1.41 1.38 -20.32
CA ALA A 63 0.71 0.30 -19.62
C ALA A 63 1.59 -0.38 -18.55
N VAL A 64 2.88 -0.56 -18.82
CA VAL A 64 3.84 -1.13 -17.85
C VAL A 64 4.07 -0.17 -16.68
N ILE A 65 4.19 1.13 -16.97
CA ILE A 65 4.35 2.16 -15.94
C ILE A 65 3.07 2.25 -15.10
N SER A 66 1.87 2.20 -15.71
CA SER A 66 0.61 2.28 -14.97
C SER A 66 0.37 1.09 -14.05
N ILE A 67 0.74 -0.13 -14.47
CA ILE A 67 0.68 -1.34 -13.61
C ILE A 67 1.48 -1.16 -12.33
N SER A 68 2.64 -0.50 -12.39
CA SER A 68 3.51 -0.31 -11.22
C SER A 68 2.96 0.71 -10.21
N VAL A 69 2.07 1.61 -10.65
CA VAL A 69 1.52 2.69 -9.81
C VAL A 69 0.33 2.22 -8.99
N GLU A 70 -0.52 1.32 -9.51
CA GLU A 70 -1.71 0.83 -8.80
C GLU A 70 -1.38 -0.03 -7.55
N ASP A 71 -0.26 -0.75 -7.56
CA ASP A 71 0.13 -1.64 -6.45
C ASP A 71 0.61 -0.90 -5.18
N SER A 72 1.00 0.37 -5.31
CA SER A 72 1.52 1.16 -4.18
C SER A 72 0.45 1.49 -3.13
N ASN A 73 -0.80 1.72 -3.56
CA ASN A 73 -1.92 2.00 -2.66
C ASN A 73 -2.49 0.73 -2.00
N LEU A 74 -2.23 -0.46 -2.57
CA LEU A 74 -2.77 -1.72 -2.08
C LEU A 74 -2.02 -2.26 -0.86
N LYS A 75 -0.71 -1.97 -0.71
CA LYS A 75 0.10 -2.51 0.40
C LYS A 75 -0.41 -2.09 1.79
N SER A 76 -0.83 -0.84 1.94
CA SER A 76 -1.43 -0.34 3.19
C SER A 76 -2.79 -0.98 3.49
N THR A 77 -3.52 -1.34 2.43
CA THR A 77 -4.85 -1.95 2.50
C THR A 77 -4.77 -3.44 2.79
N ILE A 78 -3.77 -4.15 2.24
CA ILE A 78 -3.52 -5.58 2.45
C ILE A 78 -3.25 -5.88 3.93
N GLY A 79 -2.44 -5.07 4.61
CA GLY A 79 -2.19 -5.23 6.06
C GLY A 79 -3.39 -4.86 6.95
N ARG A 80 -4.39 -4.19 6.39
CA ARG A 80 -5.65 -3.81 7.08
C ARG A 80 -6.82 -4.71 6.73
N GLN A 81 -6.61 -5.74 5.91
CA GLN A 81 -7.66 -6.71 5.62
C GLN A 81 -7.97 -7.47 6.90
N LEU A 82 -9.20 -7.35 7.37
CA LEU A 82 -9.68 -8.01 8.59
C LEU A 82 -9.75 -9.55 8.44
N GLY A 83 -9.51 -10.09 7.24
CA GLY A 83 -9.60 -11.52 6.93
C GLY A 83 -11.03 -11.97 6.65
N SER A 84 -11.24 -13.29 6.51
CA SER A 84 -12.58 -13.87 6.32
C SER A 84 -13.47 -13.60 7.53
N ALA A 85 -14.80 -13.60 7.33
CA ALA A 85 -15.75 -13.41 8.42
C ALA A 85 -15.54 -14.43 9.57
N TRP A 86 -15.16 -15.67 9.24
CA TRP A 86 -14.83 -16.71 10.22
C TRP A 86 -13.57 -16.38 11.02
N ALA A 87 -12.50 -15.94 10.36
CA ALA A 87 -11.26 -15.56 11.04
C ALA A 87 -11.47 -14.37 12.00
N GLN A 88 -12.30 -13.40 11.58
CA GLN A 88 -12.69 -12.29 12.45
C GLN A 88 -13.51 -12.75 13.65
N ASP A 89 -14.48 -13.65 13.43
CA ASP A 89 -15.32 -14.17 14.50
C ASP A 89 -14.50 -14.97 15.51
N HIS A 90 -13.59 -15.83 15.05
CA HIS A 90 -12.63 -16.55 15.90
C HIS A 90 -11.72 -15.62 16.71
N ARG A 91 -11.27 -14.51 16.11
CA ARG A 91 -10.49 -13.51 16.84
C ARG A 91 -11.31 -12.84 17.93
N LEU A 92 -12.57 -12.50 17.64
CA LEU A 92 -13.48 -11.90 18.62
C LEU A 92 -13.80 -12.87 19.76
N THR A 93 -14.08 -14.14 19.45
CA THR A 93 -14.36 -15.15 20.47
C THR A 93 -13.15 -15.42 21.36
N ALA A 94 -11.94 -15.45 20.80
CA ALA A 94 -10.70 -15.56 21.58
C ALA A 94 -10.49 -14.37 22.53
N MET A 95 -10.98 -13.18 22.16
CA MET A 95 -10.98 -11.98 23.00
C MET A 95 -12.19 -11.90 23.95
N GLY A 96 -13.10 -12.88 23.95
CA GLY A 96 -14.33 -12.85 24.72
C GLY A 96 -15.35 -11.81 24.24
N LEU A 97 -15.18 -11.28 23.04
CA LEU A 97 -16.07 -10.28 22.43
C LEU A 97 -17.22 -10.97 21.67
N PRO A 98 -18.40 -10.35 21.61
CA PRO A 98 -19.52 -10.87 20.83
C PRO A 98 -19.18 -10.86 19.33
N GLY A 99 -19.45 -11.99 18.67
CA GLY A 99 -19.20 -12.19 17.25
C GLY A 99 -19.95 -11.22 16.32
N ILE A 100 -19.56 -11.21 15.05
CA ILE A 100 -20.08 -10.28 14.03
C ILE A 100 -21.60 -10.43 13.86
N ALA A 101 -22.11 -11.65 13.93
CA ALA A 101 -23.53 -11.95 13.81
C ALA A 101 -24.36 -11.27 14.91
N ASN A 102 -23.86 -11.23 16.15
CA ASN A 102 -24.53 -10.58 17.26
C ASN A 102 -24.60 -9.05 17.06
N ASN A 103 -23.52 -8.43 16.57
CA ASN A 103 -23.52 -7.01 16.24
C ASN A 103 -24.49 -6.65 15.10
N ARG A 104 -24.66 -7.54 14.11
CA ARG A 104 -25.64 -7.35 13.02
C ARG A 104 -27.08 -7.54 13.51
N ALA A 105 -27.32 -8.50 14.40
CA ALA A 105 -28.64 -8.74 14.99
C ALA A 105 -29.16 -7.51 15.75
N LYS A 106 -28.30 -6.82 16.52
CA LYS A 106 -28.65 -5.58 17.23
C LYS A 106 -29.12 -4.43 16.34
N ARG A 107 -28.74 -4.44 15.06
CA ARG A 107 -29.08 -3.39 14.08
C ARG A 107 -30.28 -3.76 13.19
N SER A 108 -30.77 -4.98 13.29
CA SER A 108 -31.93 -5.41 12.52
C SER A 108 -33.18 -4.80 13.13
N THR A 109 -33.83 -3.89 12.40
CA THR A 109 -35.10 -3.26 12.82
C THR A 109 -36.31 -4.18 12.69
N TRP A 110 -36.15 -5.31 12.00
CA TRP A 110 -37.21 -6.28 11.70
C TRP A 110 -37.07 -7.57 12.51
N ARG A 111 -36.62 -7.46 13.75
CA ARG A 111 -36.64 -8.52 14.74
C ARG A 111 -37.27 -8.03 16.03
#